data_AF-A0A6G7YEN5-F1
#
_entry.id   AF-A0A6G7YEN5-F1
#
_cell.length_a   1.000
_cell.length_b   1.000
_cell.length_c   1.000
_cell.angle_alpha   90.00
_cell.angle_beta   90.00
_cell.angle_gamma   90.00
#
_symmetry.space_group_name_H-M   'P 1'
#
loop_
_entity.id
_entity.type
_entity.pdbx_description
1 polymer ?
#
loop_
_entity_poly.entity_id
_entity_poly.type
_entity_poly.pdbx_seq_one_letter_code
_entity_poly.pdbx_strand_id
1 'polypeptide(L)'
;MTSRMPACTFVPPWLLARLGAERSLDLDDQIRALRSARAAEPHVRAASAVGVSPWTVHDADNATQLPGRPVRSAGQPTTVDVAVDEAAAGIEQTLAMFASGFGRASYDDAGAPVTLVVHYGHDYANAFWDGRHLVFGDGDGMVFERLTKAGDVLAHEFGHAVIEHAAGLVYRDQPGALNESLADVFAACFKQRLAGESAAEADWLIGEGLFVPGVRARALRDMASPGTAFDDPALGSDPQVAHLDDFVVTTDDNGGVHLNSGIPNRAFHLAATAIGGTSLEGAGQIWYSALTRGGLRPDADFSTFAAATVAAAGDHAEAVMQAWASVGVGLLPPRRPTGPPQEPADTPAPVPAVVRVRRSGGFAGRVQEGEIAVDARVRSLLERVDLDAAAASASTYRPMPDMFVYTFQIAAADPVTLPEQALTAGLHDLATLVLGSDER
;
A
#
# COMPACT_ATOMS: atom_id res chain seq x y z
N MET A 1 4.93 -5.47 22.15
CA MET A 1 5.64 -6.04 20.99
C MET A 1 5.55 -5.03 19.86
N THR A 2 6.67 -4.58 19.34
CA THR A 2 6.77 -3.52 18.32
C THR A 2 6.31 -4.06 16.97
N SER A 3 5.28 -3.42 16.40
CA SER A 3 4.84 -3.68 15.03
C SER A 3 5.97 -3.34 14.07
N ARG A 4 6.44 -4.32 13.30
CA ARG A 4 7.44 -4.13 12.24
C ARG A 4 6.78 -3.33 11.11
N MET A 5 7.23 -2.10 10.86
CA MET A 5 6.82 -1.36 9.65
C MET A 5 7.60 -1.93 8.46
N PRO A 6 6.93 -2.41 7.40
CA PRO A 6 7.59 -2.81 6.17
C PRO A 6 8.29 -1.61 5.51
N ALA A 7 9.42 -1.86 4.85
CA ALA A 7 10.02 -0.89 3.93
C ALA A 7 9.38 -1.07 2.54
N CYS A 8 9.08 0.04 1.88
CA CYS A 8 8.62 0.08 0.49
C CYS A 8 9.85 0.00 -0.40
N THR A 9 9.85 -0.87 -1.40
CA THR A 9 10.98 -1.07 -2.32
C THR A 9 10.47 -1.11 -3.75
N PHE A 10 11.07 -0.35 -4.66
CA PHE A 10 10.59 -0.19 -6.03
C PHE A 10 10.45 -1.50 -6.82
N VAL A 11 11.50 -2.34 -6.73
CA VAL A 11 11.56 -3.66 -7.36
C VAL A 11 11.03 -4.68 -6.37
N PRO A 12 9.96 -5.43 -6.72
CA PRO A 12 9.31 -6.30 -5.76
C PRO A 12 10.15 -7.55 -5.44
N PRO A 13 10.08 -8.09 -4.21
CA PRO A 13 10.90 -9.23 -3.80
C PRO A 13 10.75 -10.47 -4.68
N TRP A 14 9.55 -10.74 -5.22
CA TRP A 14 9.32 -11.90 -6.08
C TRP A 14 10.12 -11.81 -7.40
N LEU A 15 10.35 -10.60 -7.92
CA LEU A 15 11.10 -10.40 -9.16
C LEU A 15 12.59 -10.61 -8.91
N LEU A 16 13.12 -10.04 -7.82
CA LEU A 16 14.50 -10.25 -7.39
C LEU A 16 14.78 -11.74 -7.12
N ALA A 17 13.85 -12.44 -6.47
CA ALA A 17 13.96 -13.87 -6.21
C ALA A 17 13.99 -14.69 -7.51
N ARG A 18 13.13 -14.34 -8.48
CA ARG A 18 13.12 -14.99 -9.80
C ARG A 18 14.45 -14.81 -10.55
N LEU A 19 15.05 -13.63 -10.42
CA LEU A 19 16.33 -13.29 -11.03
C LEU A 19 17.54 -13.86 -10.29
N GLY A 20 17.34 -14.49 -9.12
CA GLY A 20 18.44 -14.96 -8.27
C GLY A 20 19.27 -13.82 -7.67
N ALA A 21 18.69 -12.62 -7.51
CA ALA A 21 19.35 -11.44 -6.96
C ALA A 21 19.42 -11.50 -5.41
N GLU A 22 20.00 -12.58 -4.87
CA GLU A 22 20.04 -12.86 -3.43
C GLU A 22 20.64 -11.70 -2.61
N ARG A 23 21.67 -11.03 -3.13
CA ARG A 23 22.26 -9.86 -2.46
C ARG A 23 21.27 -8.73 -2.25
N SER A 24 20.45 -8.43 -3.26
CA SER A 24 19.45 -7.36 -3.15
C SER A 24 18.36 -7.73 -2.16
N LEU A 25 17.91 -8.99 -2.17
CA LEU A 25 16.96 -9.51 -1.19
C LEU A 25 17.48 -9.43 0.25
N ASP A 26 18.74 -9.84 0.47
CA ASP A 26 19.39 -9.78 1.79
C ASP A 26 19.52 -8.33 2.30
N LEU A 27 19.79 -7.38 1.40
CA LEU A 27 19.84 -5.96 1.73
C LEU A 27 18.44 -5.43 2.07
N ASP A 28 17.42 -5.79 1.28
CA ASP A 28 16.02 -5.42 1.56
C ASP A 28 15.57 -5.92 2.93
N ASP A 29 15.93 -7.15 3.31
CA ASP A 29 15.63 -7.71 4.63
C ASP A 29 16.33 -6.96 5.77
N GLN A 30 17.59 -6.57 5.59
CA GLN A 30 18.31 -5.74 6.56
C GLN A 30 17.64 -4.38 6.74
N ILE A 31 17.23 -3.74 5.64
CA ILE A 31 16.52 -2.45 5.66
C ILE A 31 15.18 -2.57 6.40
N ARG A 32 14.39 -3.60 6.09
CA ARG A 32 13.12 -3.90 6.78
C ARG A 32 13.32 -4.04 8.30
N ALA A 33 14.39 -4.74 8.71
CA ALA A 33 14.72 -4.91 10.13
C ALA A 33 15.11 -3.58 10.80
N LEU A 34 15.92 -2.74 10.13
CA LEU A 34 16.36 -1.45 10.65
C LEU A 34 15.19 -0.46 10.80
N ARG A 35 14.30 -0.37 9.81
CA ARG A 35 13.13 0.52 9.85
C ARG A 35 12.18 0.14 11.00
N SER A 36 11.96 -1.16 11.18
CA SER A 36 11.16 -1.69 12.29
C SER A 36 11.72 -1.34 13.66
N ALA A 37 13.05 -1.28 13.81
CA ALA A 37 13.70 -0.87 15.06
C ALA A 37 13.59 0.65 15.30
N ARG A 38 13.62 1.45 14.23
CA ARG A 38 13.62 2.93 14.27
C ARG A 38 12.25 3.58 14.41
N ALA A 39 11.16 2.89 14.05
CA ALA A 39 9.79 3.38 14.24
C ALA A 39 9.42 3.72 15.72
N ALA A 40 10.30 3.39 16.68
CA ALA A 40 10.19 3.74 18.09
C ALA A 40 10.81 5.10 18.46
N GLU A 41 11.51 5.79 17.56
CA GLU A 41 12.19 7.06 17.84
C GLU A 41 11.38 8.29 17.36
N PRO A 42 11.24 9.34 18.19
CA PRO A 42 10.53 10.56 17.80
C PRO A 42 11.26 11.33 16.69
N HIS A 43 10.53 11.72 15.65
CA HIS A 43 11.03 12.60 14.60
C HIS A 43 11.24 14.03 15.12
N VAL A 44 12.46 14.56 14.98
CA VAL A 44 12.78 15.95 15.29
C VAL A 44 12.44 16.81 14.07
N ARG A 45 11.43 17.68 14.22
CA ARG A 45 11.03 18.64 13.18
C ARG A 45 11.98 19.83 13.17
N ALA A 46 12.62 20.08 12.03
CA ALA A 46 13.25 21.36 11.75
C ALA A 46 12.33 22.14 10.79
N ALA A 47 11.78 23.27 11.23
CA ALA A 47 10.98 24.12 10.37
C ALA A 47 11.90 24.87 9.39
N SER A 48 11.62 24.77 8.08
CA SER A 48 12.22 25.64 7.08
C SER A 48 11.20 26.68 6.62
N ALA A 49 11.65 27.89 6.33
CA ALA A 49 10.82 28.96 5.79
C ALA A 49 10.39 28.63 4.35
N VAL A 50 9.26 29.23 3.93
CA VAL A 50 8.70 29.14 2.58
C VAL A 50 9.79 29.36 1.52
N GLY A 51 10.10 28.31 0.77
CA GLY A 51 11.18 28.23 -0.23
C GLY A 51 11.34 26.79 -0.75
N VAL A 52 12.19 26.58 -1.76
CA VAL A 52 12.50 25.23 -2.26
C VAL A 52 13.14 24.43 -1.12
N SER A 53 12.58 23.26 -0.81
CA SER A 53 13.07 22.43 0.29
C SER A 53 14.53 22.02 0.02
N PRO A 54 15.43 22.19 1.01
CA PRO A 54 16.83 21.86 0.80
C PRO A 54 17.00 20.36 0.57
N TRP A 55 17.95 19.99 -0.27
CA TRP A 55 18.28 18.59 -0.51
C TRP A 55 19.80 18.39 -0.60
N THR A 56 20.21 17.17 -0.25
CA THR A 56 21.61 16.72 -0.36
C THR A 56 21.65 15.29 -0.87
N VAL A 57 22.43 15.06 -1.92
CA VAL A 57 22.84 13.74 -2.41
C VAL A 57 24.11 13.32 -1.68
N HIS A 58 24.09 12.10 -1.16
CA HIS A 58 25.20 11.40 -0.55
C HIS A 58 25.59 10.20 -1.41
N ASP A 59 26.86 9.85 -1.33
CA ASP A 59 27.49 8.70 -1.94
C ASP A 59 27.78 7.68 -0.84
N ALA A 60 27.22 6.48 -0.97
CA ALA A 60 27.46 5.39 -0.03
C ALA A 60 28.78 4.64 -0.32
N ASP A 61 29.52 4.99 -1.38
CA ASP A 61 30.78 4.38 -1.78
C ASP A 61 30.67 2.83 -1.87
N ASN A 62 29.55 2.33 -2.41
CA ASN A 62 29.15 0.90 -2.48
C ASN A 62 29.02 0.19 -1.12
N ALA A 63 29.01 0.94 -0.01
CA ALA A 63 28.68 0.44 1.30
C ALA A 63 27.17 0.51 1.58
N THR A 64 26.76 -0.03 2.71
CA THR A 64 25.34 -0.05 3.15
C THR A 64 25.09 0.90 4.33
N GLN A 65 26.10 1.68 4.74
CA GLN A 65 25.98 2.62 5.84
C GLN A 65 25.39 3.95 5.35
N LEU A 66 24.18 4.26 5.82
CA LEU A 66 23.46 5.49 5.46
C LEU A 66 23.79 6.67 6.41
N PRO A 67 23.81 7.92 5.91
CA PRO A 67 23.58 8.30 4.51
C PRO A 67 24.84 8.23 3.63
N GLY A 68 26.03 7.99 4.19
CA GLY A 68 27.29 8.07 3.45
C GLY A 68 27.84 9.50 3.36
N ARG A 69 28.77 9.73 2.45
CA ARG A 69 29.50 11.01 2.29
C ARG A 69 28.67 12.00 1.46
N PRO A 70 28.44 13.24 1.91
CA PRO A 70 27.73 14.23 1.08
C PRO A 70 28.56 14.59 -0.15
N VAL A 71 27.93 14.60 -1.33
CA VAL A 71 28.60 14.85 -2.63
C VAL A 71 28.01 16.01 -3.41
N ARG A 72 26.71 16.30 -3.23
CA ARG A 72 26.06 17.43 -3.91
C ARG A 72 24.86 17.93 -3.12
N SER A 73 24.67 19.24 -3.06
CA SER A 73 23.50 19.91 -2.47
C SER A 73 22.88 20.92 -3.43
N ALA A 74 21.68 21.37 -3.09
CA ALA A 74 20.96 22.41 -3.83
C ALA A 74 21.86 23.63 -4.17
N GLY A 75 21.81 24.07 -5.43
CA GLY A 75 22.57 25.22 -5.93
C GLY A 75 24.05 24.94 -6.25
N GLN A 76 24.56 23.73 -5.99
CA GLN A 76 25.90 23.33 -6.41
C GLN A 76 25.91 22.85 -7.88
N PRO A 77 27.01 23.07 -8.62
CA PRO A 77 27.14 22.65 -10.01
C PRO A 77 27.03 21.13 -10.16
N THR A 78 26.83 20.67 -11.40
CA THR A 78 26.89 19.26 -11.78
C THR A 78 28.26 18.67 -11.48
N THR A 79 28.28 17.36 -11.26
CA THR A 79 29.50 16.60 -10.96
C THR A 79 29.97 15.85 -12.21
N VAL A 80 30.91 14.92 -12.05
CA VAL A 80 31.27 13.95 -13.09
C VAL A 80 30.53 12.63 -12.92
N ASP A 81 29.80 12.47 -11.81
CA ASP A 81 29.04 11.27 -11.50
C ASP A 81 27.60 11.43 -11.99
N VAL A 82 27.23 10.55 -12.92
CA VAL A 82 25.91 10.60 -13.54
C VAL A 82 24.78 10.26 -12.57
N ALA A 83 24.98 9.33 -11.63
CA ALA A 83 23.94 8.95 -10.68
C ALA A 83 23.67 10.09 -9.69
N VAL A 84 24.73 10.78 -9.25
CA VAL A 84 24.61 11.98 -8.40
C VAL A 84 23.83 13.09 -9.11
N ASP A 85 24.13 13.30 -10.40
CA ASP A 85 23.50 14.36 -11.18
C ASP A 85 22.05 14.06 -11.56
N GLU A 86 21.74 12.80 -11.86
CA GLU A 86 20.37 12.32 -12.08
C GLU A 86 19.53 12.42 -10.80
N ALA A 87 20.05 11.97 -9.65
CA ALA A 87 19.35 12.09 -8.36
C ALA A 87 19.06 13.56 -8.00
N ALA A 88 20.03 14.45 -8.22
CA ALA A 88 19.86 15.89 -8.02
C ALA A 88 18.78 16.48 -8.93
N ALA A 89 18.82 16.18 -10.24
CA ALA A 89 17.82 16.67 -11.18
C ALA A 89 16.41 16.12 -10.87
N GLY A 90 16.33 14.83 -10.54
CA GLY A 90 15.08 14.16 -10.19
C GLY A 90 14.42 14.76 -8.94
N ILE A 91 15.19 15.02 -7.88
CA ILE A 91 14.61 15.62 -6.66
C ILE A 91 14.21 17.07 -6.86
N GLU A 92 14.97 17.87 -7.62
CA GLU A 92 14.59 19.24 -7.95
C GLU A 92 13.23 19.28 -8.66
N GLN A 93 13.03 18.40 -9.66
CA GLN A 93 11.78 18.33 -10.39
C GLN A 93 10.63 17.75 -9.57
N THR A 94 10.91 16.77 -8.69
CA THR A 94 9.91 16.19 -7.78
C THR A 94 9.42 17.22 -6.78
N LEU A 95 10.33 17.95 -6.11
CA LEU A 95 9.97 19.03 -5.20
C LEU A 95 9.22 20.16 -5.92
N ALA A 96 9.63 20.50 -7.15
CA ALA A 96 8.91 21.48 -7.96
C ALA A 96 7.49 21.02 -8.30
N MET A 97 7.29 19.75 -8.66
CA MET A 97 5.96 19.17 -8.91
C MET A 97 5.08 19.27 -7.67
N PHE A 98 5.56 18.85 -6.50
CA PHE A 98 4.76 18.91 -5.27
C PHE A 98 4.47 20.35 -4.83
N ALA A 99 5.44 21.26 -4.91
CA ALA A 99 5.26 22.64 -4.51
C ALA A 99 4.32 23.42 -5.46
N SER A 100 4.55 23.32 -6.78
CA SER A 100 3.78 24.08 -7.77
C SER A 100 2.47 23.41 -8.19
N GLY A 101 2.45 22.08 -8.24
CA GLY A 101 1.28 21.30 -8.64
C GLY A 101 0.32 21.04 -7.49
N PHE A 102 0.83 20.62 -6.33
CA PHE A 102 -0.01 20.24 -5.18
C PHE A 102 -0.03 21.26 -4.03
N GLY A 103 0.77 22.32 -4.13
CA GLY A 103 0.92 23.30 -3.05
C GLY A 103 1.59 22.74 -1.79
N ARG A 104 2.31 21.62 -1.90
CA ARG A 104 2.92 20.91 -0.77
C ARG A 104 4.37 21.32 -0.55
N ALA A 105 4.75 21.62 0.69
CA ALA A 105 6.13 21.93 1.05
C ALA A 105 6.92 20.66 1.47
N SER A 106 7.71 20.09 0.56
CA SER A 106 8.44 18.81 0.77
C SER A 106 7.51 17.61 1.05
N TYR A 107 8.08 16.49 1.49
CA TYR A 107 7.34 15.28 1.80
C TYR A 107 6.48 15.41 3.06
N ASP A 108 6.81 16.29 4.00
CA ASP A 108 6.12 16.42 5.30
C ASP A 108 5.14 17.60 5.37
N ASP A 109 5.00 18.36 4.28
CA ASP A 109 4.25 19.61 4.20
C ASP A 109 4.75 20.73 5.15
N ALA A 110 5.97 20.61 5.66
CA ALA A 110 6.63 21.60 6.50
C ALA A 110 8.03 21.97 6.01
N GLY A 111 8.36 21.58 4.77
CA GLY A 111 9.61 21.94 4.12
C GLY A 111 10.81 21.13 4.59
N ALA A 112 10.62 19.89 5.04
CA ALA A 112 11.71 19.04 5.50
C ALA A 112 12.85 18.90 4.46
N PRO A 113 14.11 18.88 4.92
CA PRO A 113 15.24 18.57 4.05
C PRO A 113 15.13 17.15 3.50
N VAL A 114 15.51 16.97 2.24
CA VAL A 114 15.54 15.67 1.57
C VAL A 114 16.98 15.15 1.49
N THR A 115 17.20 13.93 1.94
CA THR A 115 18.48 13.24 1.77
C THR A 115 18.32 12.12 0.76
N LEU A 116 19.17 12.13 -0.26
CA LEU A 116 19.27 11.10 -1.27
C LEU A 116 20.59 10.36 -1.10
N VAL A 117 20.61 9.06 -1.32
CA VAL A 117 21.79 8.22 -1.24
C VAL A 117 21.90 7.41 -2.54
N VAL A 118 23.02 7.56 -3.23
CA VAL A 118 23.37 6.80 -4.44
C VAL A 118 24.52 5.83 -4.15
N HIS A 119 24.80 4.92 -5.08
CA HIS A 119 25.83 3.89 -4.95
C HIS A 119 25.65 3.03 -3.69
N TYR A 120 24.39 2.73 -3.35
CA TYR A 120 24.07 1.93 -2.18
C TYR A 120 24.31 0.44 -2.45
N GLY A 121 25.19 -0.17 -1.66
CA GLY A 121 25.57 -1.57 -1.83
C GLY A 121 26.30 -1.84 -3.16
N HIS A 122 26.47 -3.12 -3.48
CA HIS A 122 27.10 -3.56 -4.73
C HIS A 122 26.10 -4.36 -5.55
N ASP A 123 25.95 -4.01 -6.82
CA ASP A 123 24.98 -4.60 -7.75
C ASP A 123 23.54 -4.56 -7.20
N TYR A 124 23.21 -3.55 -6.40
CA TYR A 124 21.92 -3.45 -5.73
C TYR A 124 20.86 -3.03 -6.75
N ALA A 125 19.94 -3.94 -7.03
CA ALA A 125 18.91 -3.78 -8.04
C ALA A 125 17.59 -3.27 -7.45
N ASN A 126 17.67 -2.31 -6.51
CA ASN A 126 16.49 -1.75 -5.88
C ASN A 126 16.67 -0.29 -5.43
N ALA A 127 15.55 0.37 -5.18
CA ALA A 127 15.45 1.72 -4.64
C ALA A 127 14.34 1.73 -3.59
N PHE A 128 14.47 2.61 -2.59
CA PHE A 128 13.52 2.66 -1.49
C PHE A 128 13.53 3.98 -0.74
N TRP A 129 12.40 4.30 -0.12
CA TRP A 129 12.28 5.22 1.01
C TRP A 129 12.41 4.47 2.35
N ASP A 130 13.41 4.84 3.16
CA ASP A 130 13.68 4.16 4.45
C ASP A 130 12.95 4.79 5.66
N GLY A 131 12.15 5.82 5.43
CA GLY A 131 11.58 6.69 6.48
C GLY A 131 12.34 8.00 6.70
N ARG A 132 13.54 8.16 6.12
CA ARG A 132 14.40 9.35 6.28
C ARG A 132 15.17 9.73 5.01
N HIS A 133 15.54 8.75 4.21
CA HIS A 133 16.38 8.89 3.02
C HIS A 133 15.73 8.19 1.84
N LEU A 134 15.89 8.77 0.66
CA LEU A 134 15.67 8.10 -0.62
C LEU A 134 16.99 7.39 -1.00
N VAL A 135 16.95 6.09 -1.24
CA VAL A 135 18.16 5.29 -1.46
C VAL A 135 18.06 4.59 -2.82
N PHE A 136 19.13 4.65 -3.60
CA PHE A 136 19.18 4.12 -4.97
C PHE A 136 20.42 3.24 -5.15
N GLY A 137 20.19 2.03 -5.66
CA GLY A 137 21.25 1.16 -6.15
C GLY A 137 21.62 1.43 -7.61
N ASP A 138 22.78 0.91 -7.98
CA ASP A 138 23.33 1.06 -9.34
C ASP A 138 22.80 0.00 -10.32
N GLY A 139 21.93 -0.91 -9.88
CA GLY A 139 21.51 -2.06 -10.67
C GLY A 139 22.61 -3.11 -10.77
N ASP A 140 22.29 -4.25 -11.37
CA ASP A 140 23.26 -5.35 -11.58
C ASP A 140 23.98 -5.26 -12.93
N GLY A 141 23.62 -4.29 -13.77
CA GLY A 141 24.16 -4.11 -15.12
C GLY A 141 23.81 -5.24 -16.10
N MET A 142 22.98 -6.20 -15.68
CA MET A 142 22.61 -7.40 -16.44
C MET A 142 21.12 -7.44 -16.75
N VAL A 143 20.30 -6.98 -15.81
CA VAL A 143 18.86 -6.81 -15.93
C VAL A 143 18.50 -5.35 -15.72
N PHE A 144 19.02 -4.75 -14.65
CA PHE A 144 18.70 -3.40 -14.22
C PHE A 144 19.89 -2.47 -14.45
N GLU A 145 19.60 -1.32 -15.02
CA GLU A 145 20.46 -0.14 -14.98
C GLU A 145 20.38 0.52 -13.60
N ARG A 146 21.19 1.56 -13.38
CA ARG A 146 21.09 2.41 -12.18
C ARG A 146 19.68 2.98 -12.00
N LEU A 147 19.19 2.96 -10.78
CA LEU A 147 17.80 3.32 -10.49
C LEU A 147 17.54 4.82 -10.46
N THR A 148 18.59 5.65 -10.53
CA THR A 148 18.49 7.10 -10.71
C THR A 148 18.14 7.50 -12.15
N LYS A 149 18.38 6.61 -13.13
CA LYS A 149 18.23 6.90 -14.57
C LYS A 149 16.78 7.21 -14.95
N ALA A 150 15.85 6.48 -14.36
CA ALA A 150 14.42 6.66 -14.54
C ALA A 150 13.91 7.60 -13.43
N GLY A 151 13.76 8.89 -13.74
CA GLY A 151 13.43 9.92 -12.74
C GLY A 151 12.08 9.71 -12.03
N ASP A 152 11.19 8.94 -12.65
CA ASP A 152 9.90 8.52 -12.09
C ASP A 152 10.05 7.48 -10.97
N VAL A 153 11.14 6.71 -10.92
CA VAL A 153 11.51 5.87 -9.77
C VAL A 153 11.73 6.74 -8.54
N LEU A 154 12.48 7.84 -8.68
CA LEU A 154 12.71 8.78 -7.58
C LEU A 154 11.41 9.44 -7.12
N ALA A 155 10.55 9.84 -8.08
CA ALA A 155 9.25 10.42 -7.75
C ALA A 155 8.32 9.43 -7.04
N HIS A 156 8.37 8.14 -7.41
CA HIS A 156 7.68 7.05 -6.72
C HIS A 156 8.18 6.93 -5.27
N GLU A 157 9.49 6.85 -5.04
CA GLU A 157 10.05 6.74 -3.69
C GLU A 157 9.73 7.97 -2.82
N PHE A 158 9.76 9.17 -3.39
CA PHE A 158 9.31 10.39 -2.70
C PHE A 158 7.80 10.34 -2.40
N GLY A 159 7.01 9.71 -3.28
CA GLY A 159 5.60 9.43 -3.08
C GLY A 159 5.33 8.66 -1.79
N HIS A 160 6.12 7.63 -1.48
CA HIS A 160 6.03 6.93 -0.19
C HIS A 160 6.26 7.85 1.01
N ALA A 161 7.24 8.76 0.94
CA ALA A 161 7.49 9.73 1.99
C ALA A 161 6.28 10.66 2.21
N VAL A 162 5.61 11.09 1.14
CA VAL A 162 4.37 11.89 1.19
C VAL A 162 3.23 11.09 1.81
N ILE A 163 3.04 9.83 1.40
CA ILE A 163 1.96 8.96 1.91
C ILE A 163 2.14 8.71 3.41
N GLU A 164 3.37 8.44 3.85
CA GLU A 164 3.73 8.28 5.27
C GLU A 164 3.36 9.50 6.11
N HIS A 165 3.58 10.71 5.58
CA HIS A 165 3.28 11.98 6.25
C HIS A 165 1.86 12.51 5.96
N ALA A 166 1.01 11.72 5.29
CA ALA A 166 -0.39 12.02 5.04
C ALA A 166 -1.29 11.00 5.76
N ALA A 167 -1.90 10.06 5.04
CA ALA A 167 -2.78 9.04 5.63
C ALA A 167 -2.02 7.87 6.28
N GLY A 168 -0.71 7.72 6.01
CA GLY A 168 0.12 6.67 6.60
C GLY A 168 -0.39 5.26 6.28
N LEU A 169 -0.78 5.01 5.03
CA LEU A 169 -1.36 3.74 4.60
C LEU A 169 -0.45 2.56 4.96
N VAL A 170 -1.01 1.57 5.67
CA VAL A 170 -0.30 0.37 6.09
C VAL A 170 0.20 -0.35 4.84
N TYR A 171 1.49 -0.72 4.82
CA TYR A 171 2.09 -1.39 3.66
C TYR A 171 1.80 -2.90 3.65
N ARG A 172 0.51 -3.24 3.55
CA ARG A 172 -0.01 -4.61 3.51
C ARG A 172 -1.37 -4.67 2.82
N ASP A 173 -1.64 -5.75 2.10
CA ASP A 173 -2.92 -6.03 1.43
C ASP A 173 -3.40 -4.83 0.58
N GLN A 174 -4.70 -4.51 0.58
CA GLN A 174 -5.26 -3.38 -0.17
C GLN A 174 -4.69 -2.01 0.27
N PRO A 175 -4.52 -1.68 1.57
CA PRO A 175 -3.85 -0.43 1.96
C PRO A 175 -2.43 -0.30 1.39
N GLY A 176 -1.69 -1.41 1.30
CA GLY A 176 -0.36 -1.45 0.71
C GLY A 176 -0.40 -1.30 -0.80
N ALA A 177 -1.33 -1.96 -1.49
CA ALA A 177 -1.55 -1.77 -2.92
C ALA A 177 -1.99 -0.34 -3.27
N LEU A 178 -2.74 0.34 -2.39
CA LEU A 178 -3.04 1.77 -2.52
C LEU A 178 -1.80 2.63 -2.30
N ASN A 179 -0.93 2.27 -1.35
CA ASN A 179 0.33 2.97 -1.10
C ASN A 179 1.23 2.92 -2.36
N GLU A 180 1.44 1.73 -2.92
CA GLU A 180 2.14 1.52 -4.20
C GLU A 180 1.50 2.30 -5.35
N SER A 181 0.18 2.22 -5.48
CA SER A 181 -0.54 2.90 -6.55
C SER A 181 -0.44 4.42 -6.45
N LEU A 182 -0.53 4.99 -5.25
CA LEU A 182 -0.36 6.43 -5.06
C LEU A 182 1.07 6.89 -5.39
N ALA A 183 2.08 6.07 -5.09
CA ALA A 183 3.45 6.34 -5.49
C ALA A 183 3.60 6.33 -7.03
N ASP A 184 3.01 5.34 -7.72
CA ASP A 184 2.95 5.30 -9.19
C ASP A 184 2.16 6.49 -9.78
N VAL A 185 1.07 6.92 -9.14
CA VAL A 185 0.30 8.12 -9.54
C VAL A 185 1.16 9.37 -9.53
N PHE A 186 1.95 9.58 -8.47
CA PHE A 186 2.86 10.72 -8.40
C PHE A 186 3.99 10.63 -9.43
N ALA A 187 4.51 9.43 -9.68
CA ALA A 187 5.50 9.16 -10.70
C ALA A 187 4.97 9.45 -12.13
N ALA A 188 3.73 9.04 -12.44
CA ALA A 188 3.09 9.36 -13.71
C ALA A 188 2.84 10.87 -13.89
N CYS A 189 2.37 11.55 -12.83
CA CYS A 189 2.23 13.01 -12.85
C CYS A 189 3.58 13.70 -13.10
N PHE A 190 4.65 13.18 -12.51
CA PHE A 190 6.01 13.68 -12.70
C PHE A 190 6.47 13.54 -14.16
N LYS A 191 6.36 12.35 -14.76
CA LYS A 191 6.74 12.12 -16.17
C LYS A 191 5.98 13.05 -17.10
N GLN A 192 4.65 13.09 -16.96
CA GLN A 192 3.79 13.90 -17.82
C GLN A 192 4.10 15.39 -17.71
N ARG A 193 4.34 15.89 -16.48
CA ARG A 193 4.75 17.28 -16.27
C ARG A 193 6.06 17.61 -16.98
N LEU A 194 7.05 16.71 -16.92
CA LEU A 194 8.35 16.92 -17.59
C LEU A 194 8.25 16.86 -19.11
N ALA A 195 7.42 15.96 -19.63
CA ALA A 195 7.20 15.82 -21.07
C ALA A 195 6.25 16.89 -21.63
N GLY A 196 5.47 17.56 -20.78
CA GLY A 196 4.41 18.49 -21.20
C GLY A 196 3.22 17.76 -21.86
N GLU A 197 2.99 16.51 -21.47
CA GLU A 197 1.99 15.62 -22.07
C GLU A 197 0.65 15.72 -21.35
N SER A 198 -0.43 15.61 -22.12
CA SER A 198 -1.76 15.37 -21.55
C SER A 198 -1.90 13.91 -21.09
N ALA A 199 -2.91 13.64 -20.26
CA ALA A 199 -3.25 12.29 -19.81
C ALA A 199 -3.54 11.33 -20.98
N ALA A 200 -4.01 11.85 -22.12
CA ALA A 200 -4.31 11.05 -23.31
C ALA A 200 -3.07 10.70 -24.16
N GLU A 201 -1.99 11.47 -24.03
CA GLU A 201 -0.76 11.30 -24.82
C GLU A 201 0.31 10.50 -24.07
N ALA A 202 0.27 10.53 -22.74
CA ALA A 202 1.27 9.90 -21.88
C ALA A 202 1.38 8.38 -22.07
N ASP A 203 2.58 7.85 -21.85
CA ASP A 203 2.86 6.41 -21.95
C ASP A 203 2.24 5.55 -20.83
N TRP A 204 2.00 6.15 -19.65
CA TRP A 204 1.52 5.47 -18.43
C TRP A 204 2.42 4.33 -17.92
N LEU A 205 3.70 4.36 -18.28
CA LEU A 205 4.72 3.39 -17.92
C LEU A 205 5.55 3.87 -16.73
N ILE A 206 5.73 2.99 -15.74
CA ILE A 206 6.52 3.28 -14.52
C ILE A 206 7.82 2.47 -14.53
N GLY A 207 8.95 3.16 -14.40
CA GLY A 207 10.29 2.59 -14.53
C GLY A 207 10.71 2.36 -15.99
N GLU A 208 10.27 3.21 -16.91
CA GLU A 208 10.71 3.16 -18.31
C GLU A 208 12.21 3.47 -18.41
N GLY A 209 12.95 2.66 -19.18
CA GLY A 209 14.41 2.83 -19.33
C GLY A 209 15.24 2.27 -18.17
N LEU A 210 14.61 1.64 -17.19
CA LEU A 210 15.25 0.97 -16.07
C LEU A 210 15.97 -0.33 -16.48
N PHE A 211 15.46 -1.04 -17.47
CA PHE A 211 16.07 -2.29 -17.93
C PHE A 211 17.21 -2.06 -18.91
N VAL A 212 18.24 -2.90 -18.86
CA VAL A 212 19.35 -2.86 -19.82
C VAL A 212 18.87 -3.23 -21.23
N PRO A 213 19.53 -2.74 -22.30
CA PRO A 213 19.19 -3.14 -23.67
C PRO A 213 19.24 -4.67 -23.86
N GLY A 214 18.15 -5.24 -24.36
CA GLY A 214 18.02 -6.68 -24.64
C GLY A 214 17.03 -7.41 -23.74
N VAL A 215 16.68 -6.84 -22.59
CA VAL A 215 15.56 -7.30 -21.76
C VAL A 215 14.23 -6.93 -22.44
N ARG A 216 13.29 -7.87 -22.54
CA ARG A 216 11.98 -7.66 -23.17
C ARG A 216 10.97 -7.04 -22.21
N ALA A 217 11.29 -5.83 -21.75
CA ALA A 217 10.45 -5.04 -20.85
C ALA A 217 10.37 -3.60 -21.36
N ARG A 218 9.17 -3.03 -21.38
CA ARG A 218 8.98 -1.58 -21.67
C ARG A 218 9.23 -0.75 -20.41
N ALA A 219 8.77 -1.26 -19.28
CA ALA A 219 8.87 -0.66 -17.96
C ALA A 219 8.61 -1.74 -16.89
N LEU A 220 8.65 -1.37 -15.61
CA LEU A 220 8.34 -2.31 -14.53
C LEU A 220 6.82 -2.51 -14.38
N ARG A 221 6.03 -1.47 -14.62
CA ARG A 221 4.57 -1.48 -14.54
C ARG A 221 3.94 -0.63 -15.66
N ASP A 222 2.72 -1.00 -16.06
CA ASP A 222 1.89 -0.25 -17.01
C ASP A 222 0.57 0.12 -16.32
N MET A 223 0.36 1.41 -16.03
CA MET A 223 -0.84 1.85 -15.32
C MET A 223 -2.09 1.81 -16.20
N ALA A 224 -1.95 1.91 -17.53
CA ALA A 224 -3.09 1.88 -18.45
C ALA A 224 -3.58 0.45 -18.70
N SER A 225 -2.64 -0.49 -18.79
CA SER A 225 -2.87 -1.92 -19.03
C SER A 225 -1.99 -2.79 -18.10
N PRO A 226 -2.33 -2.88 -16.79
CA PRO A 226 -1.58 -3.72 -15.85
C PRO A 226 -1.49 -5.18 -16.33
N GLY A 227 -0.33 -5.81 -16.15
CA GLY A 227 -0.05 -7.16 -16.64
C GLY A 227 0.56 -7.19 -18.05
N THR A 228 0.98 -6.05 -18.60
CA THR A 228 1.51 -5.94 -19.97
C THR A 228 2.84 -5.17 -20.08
N ALA A 229 3.45 -4.81 -18.95
CA ALA A 229 4.68 -4.01 -18.95
C ALA A 229 5.88 -4.77 -19.54
N PHE A 230 5.94 -6.09 -19.32
CA PHE A 230 7.01 -6.96 -19.79
C PHE A 230 6.55 -8.41 -20.02
N ASP A 231 7.26 -9.08 -20.92
CA ASP A 231 7.16 -10.53 -21.17
C ASP A 231 8.54 -11.02 -21.64
N ASP A 232 9.38 -11.37 -20.68
CA ASP A 232 10.78 -11.71 -20.88
C ASP A 232 11.10 -13.12 -20.35
N PRO A 233 11.92 -13.94 -21.02
CA PRO A 233 12.26 -15.27 -20.53
C PRO A 233 12.87 -15.29 -19.12
N ALA A 234 13.69 -14.29 -18.77
CA ALA A 234 14.29 -14.18 -17.45
C ALA A 234 13.29 -13.59 -16.43
N LEU A 235 12.63 -12.47 -16.76
CA LEU A 235 11.68 -11.80 -15.84
C LEU A 235 10.35 -12.55 -15.67
N GLY A 236 9.98 -13.41 -16.63
CA GLY A 236 8.60 -13.88 -16.78
C GLY A 236 7.72 -12.82 -17.43
N SER A 237 6.41 -12.99 -17.29
CA SER A 237 5.41 -12.00 -17.70
C SER A 237 4.98 -11.16 -16.50
N ASP A 238 4.59 -9.91 -16.76
CA ASP A 238 4.06 -9.00 -15.75
C ASP A 238 2.84 -9.61 -15.02
N PRO A 239 2.92 -9.84 -13.69
CA PRO A 239 1.87 -10.52 -12.94
C PRO A 239 0.78 -9.58 -12.41
N GLN A 240 0.83 -8.26 -12.69
CA GLN A 240 -0.15 -7.32 -12.17
C GLN A 240 -1.57 -7.61 -12.69
N VAL A 241 -2.56 -7.45 -11.80
CA VAL A 241 -3.97 -7.60 -12.16
C VAL A 241 -4.63 -6.24 -12.37
N ALA A 242 -5.55 -6.18 -13.33
CA ALA A 242 -6.17 -4.94 -13.81
C ALA A 242 -7.64 -4.76 -13.36
N HIS A 243 -8.20 -5.74 -12.63
CA HIS A 243 -9.60 -5.75 -12.19
C HIS A 243 -9.74 -6.48 -10.85
N LEU A 244 -10.70 -6.07 -10.01
CA LEU A 244 -10.92 -6.63 -8.68
C LEU A 244 -11.31 -8.12 -8.68
N ASP A 245 -11.97 -8.59 -9.74
CA ASP A 245 -12.31 -10.01 -9.90
C ASP A 245 -11.08 -10.93 -9.95
N ASP A 246 -9.94 -10.39 -10.39
CA ASP A 246 -8.66 -11.09 -10.48
C ASP A 246 -7.76 -10.85 -9.26
N PHE A 247 -8.28 -10.22 -8.20
CA PHE A 247 -7.50 -9.85 -7.02
C PHE A 247 -6.70 -11.03 -6.45
N VAL A 248 -5.40 -10.83 -6.30
CA VAL A 248 -4.47 -11.86 -5.83
C VAL A 248 -4.45 -11.88 -4.30
N VAL A 249 -5.02 -12.93 -3.70
CA VAL A 249 -4.93 -13.19 -2.27
C VAL A 249 -3.68 -14.01 -1.98
N THR A 250 -2.69 -13.40 -1.32
CA THR A 250 -1.41 -14.03 -0.99
C THR A 250 -0.86 -13.50 0.34
N THR A 251 0.13 -14.18 0.92
CA THR A 251 0.95 -13.65 2.03
C THR A 251 2.28 -13.09 1.56
N ASP A 252 2.71 -13.45 0.36
CA ASP A 252 3.91 -12.93 -0.27
C ASP A 252 3.72 -11.46 -0.64
N ASP A 253 4.82 -10.75 -0.88
CA ASP A 253 4.76 -9.36 -1.33
C ASP A 253 3.84 -8.50 -0.45
N ASN A 254 3.92 -8.71 0.87
CA ASN A 254 3.10 -8.02 1.86
C ASN A 254 1.57 -8.14 1.61
N GLY A 255 1.08 -9.24 1.05
CA GLY A 255 -0.32 -9.33 0.65
C GLY A 255 -0.57 -8.93 -0.80
N GLY A 256 0.45 -9.07 -1.65
CA GLY A 256 0.38 -8.73 -3.07
C GLY A 256 0.26 -7.24 -3.32
N VAL A 257 1.00 -6.40 -2.60
CA VAL A 257 0.91 -4.93 -2.74
C VAL A 257 1.31 -4.47 -4.14
N HIS A 258 2.35 -5.06 -4.74
CA HIS A 258 2.76 -4.76 -6.11
C HIS A 258 1.93 -5.53 -7.15
N LEU A 259 1.39 -6.69 -6.79
CA LEU A 259 0.52 -7.48 -7.68
C LEU A 259 -0.84 -6.80 -7.89
N ASN A 260 -1.42 -6.25 -6.82
CA ASN A 260 -2.77 -5.70 -6.82
C ASN A 260 -2.82 -4.18 -7.05
N SER A 261 -1.67 -3.47 -7.04
CA SER A 261 -1.63 -2.01 -7.32
C SER A 261 -2.04 -1.64 -8.75
N GLY A 262 -2.02 -2.60 -9.68
CA GLY A 262 -2.57 -2.45 -11.04
C GLY A 262 -4.04 -2.02 -11.07
N ILE A 263 -4.87 -2.50 -10.13
CA ILE A 263 -6.30 -2.17 -10.03
C ILE A 263 -6.51 -0.65 -9.82
N PRO A 264 -6.00 -0.05 -8.73
CA PRO A 264 -6.10 1.40 -8.53
C PRO A 264 -5.27 2.24 -9.52
N ASN A 265 -4.16 1.71 -10.07
CA ASN A 265 -3.41 2.38 -11.15
C ASN A 265 -4.28 2.59 -12.40
N ARG A 266 -4.99 1.54 -12.82
CA ARG A 266 -5.90 1.61 -13.96
C ARG A 266 -7.10 2.51 -13.70
N ALA A 267 -7.62 2.52 -12.47
CA ALA A 267 -8.66 3.48 -12.08
C ALA A 267 -8.17 4.93 -12.23
N PHE A 268 -6.94 5.24 -11.79
CA PHE A 268 -6.36 6.56 -11.97
C PHE A 268 -6.18 6.94 -13.45
N HIS A 269 -5.60 6.04 -14.25
CA HIS A 269 -5.42 6.26 -15.69
C HIS A 269 -6.75 6.58 -16.38
N LEU A 270 -7.80 5.79 -16.12
CA LEU A 270 -9.12 5.98 -16.70
C LEU A 270 -9.74 7.31 -16.26
N ALA A 271 -9.62 7.67 -14.97
CA ALA A 271 -10.12 8.94 -14.45
C ALA A 271 -9.37 10.12 -15.07
N ALA A 272 -8.04 10.08 -15.14
CA ALA A 272 -7.21 11.12 -15.74
C ALA A 272 -7.55 11.33 -17.22
N THR A 273 -7.70 10.25 -17.97
CA THR A 273 -8.07 10.29 -19.39
C THR A 273 -9.47 10.87 -19.60
N ALA A 274 -10.44 10.49 -18.75
CA ALA A 274 -11.81 11.00 -18.83
C ALA A 274 -11.94 12.47 -18.43
N ILE A 275 -11.16 12.92 -17.43
CA ILE A 275 -11.09 14.31 -16.99
C ILE A 275 -10.39 15.19 -18.04
N GLY A 276 -9.38 14.64 -18.73
CA GLY A 276 -8.59 15.35 -19.73
C GLY A 276 -7.58 16.34 -19.13
N GLY A 277 -6.87 17.06 -20.00
CA GLY A 277 -5.76 17.91 -19.57
C GLY A 277 -4.55 17.09 -19.10
N THR A 278 -3.73 17.66 -18.22
CA THR A 278 -2.61 16.93 -17.59
C THR A 278 -3.11 16.11 -16.40
N SER A 279 -2.49 14.96 -16.13
CA SER A 279 -2.86 14.18 -14.93
C SER A 279 -2.67 14.98 -13.64
N LEU A 280 -1.62 15.82 -13.55
CA LEU A 280 -1.30 16.62 -12.37
C LEU A 280 -2.39 17.66 -12.03
N GLU A 281 -2.94 18.36 -13.02
CA GLU A 281 -3.97 19.38 -12.81
C GLU A 281 -5.38 18.78 -12.73
N GLY A 282 -5.61 17.61 -13.33
CA GLY A 282 -6.86 16.88 -13.31
C GLY A 282 -6.94 15.85 -12.16
N ALA A 283 -6.95 14.56 -12.50
CA ALA A 283 -7.14 13.47 -11.55
C ALA A 283 -6.12 13.47 -10.39
N GLY A 284 -4.89 13.94 -10.63
CA GLY A 284 -3.84 14.06 -9.61
C GLY A 284 -4.27 14.93 -8.44
N GLN A 285 -4.96 16.05 -8.69
CA GLN A 285 -5.52 16.89 -7.61
C GLN A 285 -6.54 16.13 -6.77
N ILE A 286 -7.38 15.32 -7.42
CA ILE A 286 -8.43 14.54 -6.77
C ILE A 286 -7.82 13.45 -5.88
N TRP A 287 -6.85 12.70 -6.39
CA TRP A 287 -6.14 11.64 -5.64
C TRP A 287 -5.33 12.23 -4.49
N TYR A 288 -4.56 13.30 -4.73
CA TYR A 288 -3.80 13.99 -3.69
C TYR A 288 -4.72 14.53 -2.59
N SER A 289 -5.85 15.12 -2.99
CA SER A 289 -6.87 15.58 -2.06
C SER A 289 -7.48 14.44 -1.23
N ALA A 290 -7.79 13.30 -1.84
CA ALA A 290 -8.34 12.14 -1.14
C ALA A 290 -7.35 11.59 -0.09
N LEU A 291 -6.06 11.63 -0.40
CA LEU A 291 -4.98 11.24 0.51
C LEU A 291 -4.79 12.22 1.68
N THR A 292 -4.96 13.53 1.46
CA THR A 292 -4.50 14.58 2.41
C THR A 292 -5.59 15.33 3.16
N ARG A 293 -6.86 15.31 2.71
CA ARG A 293 -7.97 16.07 3.35
C ARG A 293 -8.35 15.60 4.77
N GLY A 294 -7.72 14.55 5.27
CA GLY A 294 -8.02 13.94 6.56
C GLY A 294 -9.23 13.00 6.49
N GLY A 295 -9.23 11.96 7.32
CA GLY A 295 -10.32 10.98 7.41
C GLY A 295 -10.06 9.67 6.65
N LEU A 296 -9.09 9.63 5.73
CA LEU A 296 -8.57 8.37 5.21
C LEU A 296 -7.73 7.69 6.30
N ARG A 297 -8.14 6.49 6.71
CA ARG A 297 -7.45 5.74 7.76
C ARG A 297 -6.27 4.94 7.17
N PRO A 298 -5.23 4.64 7.96
CA PRO A 298 -4.12 3.78 7.54
C PRO A 298 -4.54 2.41 6.99
N ASP A 299 -5.69 1.88 7.42
CA ASP A 299 -6.26 0.59 7.02
C ASP A 299 -7.29 0.70 5.88
N ALA A 300 -7.31 1.80 5.14
CA ALA A 300 -8.26 2.02 4.05
C ALA A 300 -8.13 0.97 2.93
N ASP A 301 -9.26 0.39 2.54
CA ASP A 301 -9.37 -0.53 1.41
C ASP A 301 -9.68 0.23 0.09
N PHE A 302 -9.73 -0.48 -1.03
CA PHE A 302 -9.99 0.12 -2.35
C PHE A 302 -11.34 0.86 -2.40
N SER A 303 -12.37 0.31 -1.78
CA SER A 303 -13.71 0.92 -1.76
C SER A 303 -13.74 2.22 -0.95
N THR A 304 -13.03 2.24 0.18
CA THR A 304 -12.87 3.41 1.05
C THR A 304 -12.13 4.53 0.32
N PHE A 305 -11.03 4.19 -0.35
CA PHE A 305 -10.27 5.18 -1.12
C PHE A 305 -11.04 5.67 -2.36
N ALA A 306 -11.75 4.78 -3.06
CA ALA A 306 -12.63 5.15 -4.16
C ALA A 306 -13.69 6.17 -3.70
N ALA A 307 -14.35 5.94 -2.56
CA ALA A 307 -15.29 6.89 -1.99
C ALA A 307 -14.64 8.24 -1.64
N ALA A 308 -13.41 8.23 -1.10
CA ALA A 308 -12.67 9.44 -0.79
C ALA A 308 -12.32 10.25 -2.06
N THR A 309 -11.90 9.59 -3.15
CA THR A 309 -11.63 10.27 -4.43
C THR A 309 -12.89 10.87 -5.04
N VAL A 310 -14.02 10.15 -5.00
CA VAL A 310 -15.32 10.67 -5.50
C VAL A 310 -15.78 11.88 -4.69
N ALA A 311 -15.63 11.83 -3.36
CA ALA A 311 -15.92 12.98 -2.49
C ALA A 311 -15.00 14.18 -2.77
N ALA A 312 -13.77 13.93 -3.22
CA ALA A 312 -12.82 14.99 -3.59
C ALA A 312 -13.04 15.56 -5.00
N ALA A 313 -13.74 14.85 -5.88
CA ALA A 313 -13.75 15.08 -7.32
C ALA A 313 -14.58 16.29 -7.81
N GLY A 314 -15.49 16.81 -7.00
CA GLY A 314 -16.37 17.92 -7.41
C GLY A 314 -17.15 17.57 -8.68
N ASP A 315 -17.06 18.42 -9.70
CA ASP A 315 -17.75 18.22 -11.00
C ASP A 315 -17.26 16.97 -11.76
N HIS A 316 -16.12 16.39 -11.39
CA HIS A 316 -15.57 15.17 -11.99
C HIS A 316 -16.03 13.88 -11.29
N ALA A 317 -16.91 13.94 -10.30
CA ALA A 317 -17.33 12.78 -9.50
C ALA A 317 -17.86 11.61 -10.34
N GLU A 318 -18.60 11.89 -11.42
CA GLU A 318 -19.10 10.84 -12.31
C GLU A 318 -17.96 10.11 -13.03
N ALA A 319 -17.00 10.83 -13.58
CA ALA A 319 -15.85 10.25 -14.27
C ALA A 319 -15.00 9.37 -13.32
N VAL A 320 -14.76 9.85 -12.10
CA VAL A 320 -14.01 9.11 -11.08
C VAL A 320 -14.76 7.85 -10.64
N MET A 321 -16.08 7.94 -10.42
CA MET A 321 -16.92 6.78 -10.10
C MET A 321 -16.91 5.74 -11.22
N GLN A 322 -17.02 6.15 -12.48
CA GLN A 322 -16.97 5.26 -13.64
C GLN A 322 -15.60 4.58 -13.78
N ALA A 323 -14.51 5.30 -13.49
CA ALA A 323 -13.17 4.74 -13.53
C ALA A 323 -12.96 3.63 -12.48
N TRP A 324 -13.39 3.83 -11.23
CA TRP A 324 -13.38 2.78 -10.20
C TRP A 324 -14.29 1.59 -10.54
N ALA A 325 -15.50 1.87 -11.04
CA ALA A 325 -16.42 0.82 -11.46
C ALA A 325 -15.85 -0.04 -12.60
N SER A 326 -15.07 0.56 -13.51
CA SER A 326 -14.43 -0.14 -14.65
C SER A 326 -13.33 -1.12 -14.23
N VAL A 327 -12.82 -0.99 -13.00
CA VAL A 327 -11.87 -1.93 -12.39
C VAL A 327 -12.52 -2.82 -11.32
N GLY A 328 -13.85 -2.83 -11.24
CA GLY A 328 -14.60 -3.70 -10.33
C GLY A 328 -14.78 -3.16 -8.92
N VAL A 329 -14.31 -1.93 -8.63
CA VAL A 329 -14.45 -1.30 -7.32
C VAL A 329 -15.73 -0.46 -7.29
N GLY A 330 -16.80 -1.06 -6.76
CA GLY A 330 -18.10 -0.40 -6.65
C GLY A 330 -18.22 0.52 -5.43
N LEU A 331 -18.83 1.70 -5.62
CA LEU A 331 -19.27 2.57 -4.53
C LEU A 331 -20.61 2.08 -3.97
N LEU A 332 -20.62 0.92 -3.31
CA LEU A 332 -21.76 0.54 -2.49
C LEU A 332 -21.41 0.81 -1.02
N PRO A 333 -22.28 1.46 -0.22
CA PRO A 333 -22.23 1.19 1.22
C PRO A 333 -22.43 -0.32 1.42
N PRO A 334 -21.91 -0.94 2.50
CA PRO A 334 -22.12 -2.37 2.74
C PRO A 334 -23.63 -2.65 2.64
N ARG A 335 -24.00 -3.38 1.58
CA ARG A 335 -25.39 -3.69 1.30
C ARG A 335 -25.80 -4.70 2.37
N ARG A 336 -26.59 -4.28 3.36
CA ARG A 336 -27.43 -5.23 4.10
C ARG A 336 -28.21 -6.02 3.04
N PRO A 337 -28.21 -7.36 3.06
CA PRO A 337 -29.01 -8.11 2.11
C PRO A 337 -30.48 -7.72 2.32
N THR A 338 -31.05 -6.97 1.37
CA THR A 338 -32.50 -6.77 1.31
C THR A 338 -33.09 -8.05 0.74
N GLY A 339 -33.63 -8.88 1.63
CA GLY A 339 -34.48 -10.02 1.26
C GLY A 339 -35.72 -9.55 0.47
N PRO A 340 -36.39 -10.47 -0.23
CA PRO A 340 -37.56 -10.16 -1.07
C PRO A 340 -38.76 -9.71 -0.21
N PRO A 341 -39.82 -9.14 -0.83
CA PRO A 341 -40.96 -8.59 -0.10
C PRO A 341 -41.66 -9.68 0.73
N GLN A 342 -41.86 -9.42 2.03
CA GLN A 342 -42.57 -10.33 2.92
C GLN A 342 -44.09 -10.23 2.67
N GLU A 343 -44.70 -11.33 2.20
CA GLU A 343 -46.14 -11.59 2.37
C GLU A 343 -46.47 -11.88 3.85
N PRO A 344 -47.73 -11.66 4.30
CA PRO A 344 -48.02 -11.54 5.72
C PRO A 344 -48.01 -12.89 6.45
N ALA A 345 -47.09 -12.94 7.42
CA ALA A 345 -47.08 -13.71 8.66
C ALA A 345 -48.02 -14.92 8.78
N ASP A 346 -47.46 -16.11 8.52
CA ASP A 346 -47.74 -17.28 9.35
C ASP A 346 -46.72 -17.34 10.49
N THR A 347 -47.22 -17.62 11.70
CA THR A 347 -46.43 -17.63 12.93
C THR A 347 -45.34 -18.71 12.85
N PRO A 348 -44.04 -18.38 12.94
CA PRO A 348 -43.03 -19.42 12.93
C PRO A 348 -43.01 -20.13 14.28
N ALA A 349 -43.03 -21.46 14.22
CA ALA A 349 -42.63 -22.33 15.31
C ALA A 349 -41.26 -21.88 15.89
N PRO A 350 -40.98 -22.13 17.18
CA PRO A 350 -39.76 -21.65 17.82
C PRO A 350 -38.54 -22.18 17.07
N VAL A 351 -37.82 -21.27 16.41
CA VAL A 351 -36.54 -21.56 15.77
C VAL A 351 -35.61 -22.06 16.88
N PRO A 352 -35.00 -23.25 16.76
CA PRO A 352 -34.02 -23.68 17.75
C PRO A 352 -32.92 -22.63 17.83
N ALA A 353 -32.62 -22.14 19.03
CA ALA A 353 -31.52 -21.21 19.24
C ALA A 353 -30.24 -21.84 18.67
N VAL A 354 -29.53 -21.13 17.80
CA VAL A 354 -28.24 -21.55 17.24
C VAL A 354 -27.12 -20.70 17.81
N VAL A 355 -25.91 -21.24 17.89
CA VAL A 355 -24.69 -20.48 18.17
C VAL A 355 -23.83 -20.50 16.92
N ARG A 356 -23.45 -19.31 16.44
CA ARG A 356 -22.49 -19.13 15.35
C ARG A 356 -21.19 -18.60 15.90
N VAL A 357 -20.09 -19.15 15.39
CA VAL A 357 -18.75 -18.64 15.68
C VAL A 357 -18.02 -18.47 14.36
N ARG A 358 -17.38 -17.31 14.21
CA ARG A 358 -16.46 -17.01 13.12
C ARG A 358 -15.11 -16.70 13.71
N ARG A 359 -14.06 -17.39 13.29
CA ARG A 359 -12.66 -17.05 13.59
C ARG A 359 -12.02 -16.52 12.32
N SER A 360 -11.34 -15.38 12.42
CA SER A 360 -10.50 -14.83 11.34
C SER A 360 -9.18 -14.33 11.90
N GLY A 361 -8.17 -14.14 11.06
CA GLY A 361 -6.83 -13.73 11.50
C GLY A 361 -5.90 -14.92 11.65
N GLY A 362 -4.94 -14.83 12.57
CA GLY A 362 -3.80 -15.75 12.60
C GLY A 362 -2.80 -15.46 11.49
N PHE A 363 -1.59 -16.02 11.60
CA PHE A 363 -0.50 -15.82 10.64
C PHE A 363 -0.88 -16.15 9.17
N ALA A 364 -1.84 -17.06 8.98
CA ALA A 364 -2.34 -17.49 7.67
C ALA A 364 -3.62 -16.76 7.21
N GLY A 365 -4.17 -15.84 8.01
CA GLY A 365 -5.37 -15.05 7.68
C GLY A 365 -6.66 -15.86 7.44
N ARG A 366 -6.68 -17.15 7.81
CA ARG A 366 -7.76 -18.07 7.46
C ARG A 366 -9.05 -17.70 8.21
N VAL A 367 -10.15 -17.69 7.46
CA VAL A 367 -11.49 -17.55 8.03
C VAL A 367 -12.10 -18.93 8.20
N GLN A 368 -12.58 -19.22 9.40
CA GLN A 368 -13.33 -20.44 9.71
C GLN A 368 -14.65 -20.05 10.38
N GLU A 369 -15.73 -20.63 9.89
CA GLU A 369 -17.09 -20.35 10.37
C GLU A 369 -17.79 -21.68 10.70
N GLY A 370 -18.54 -21.68 11.79
CA GLY A 370 -19.33 -22.83 12.23
C GLY A 370 -20.63 -22.40 12.87
N GLU A 371 -21.62 -23.28 12.84
CA GLU A 371 -22.93 -23.12 13.46
C GLU A 371 -23.35 -24.42 14.14
N ILE A 372 -23.87 -24.34 15.36
CA ILE A 372 -24.45 -25.49 16.07
C ILE A 372 -25.79 -25.12 16.74
N ALA A 373 -26.72 -26.08 16.79
CA ALA A 373 -27.96 -25.92 17.54
C ALA A 373 -27.71 -25.99 19.06
N VAL A 374 -28.45 -25.20 19.84
CA VAL A 374 -28.36 -25.18 21.31
C VAL A 374 -29.07 -26.41 21.90
N ASP A 375 -28.30 -27.49 22.02
CA ASP A 375 -28.67 -28.68 22.79
C ASP A 375 -28.35 -28.53 24.29
N ALA A 376 -28.52 -29.59 25.08
CA ALA A 376 -28.24 -29.57 26.51
C ALA A 376 -26.76 -29.29 26.85
N ARG A 377 -25.83 -29.73 25.99
CA ARG A 377 -24.38 -29.54 26.17
C ARG A 377 -24.01 -28.09 25.89
N VAL A 378 -24.50 -27.51 24.79
CA VAL A 378 -24.28 -26.10 24.45
C VAL A 378 -24.91 -25.20 25.51
N ARG A 379 -26.10 -25.53 26.01
CA ARG A 379 -26.79 -24.74 27.06
C ARG A 379 -25.96 -24.63 28.35
N SER A 380 -25.37 -25.73 28.81
CA SER A 380 -24.49 -25.74 29.99
C SER A 380 -23.17 -24.98 29.77
N LEU A 381 -22.70 -24.85 28.54
CA LEU A 381 -21.56 -23.99 28.19
C LEU A 381 -21.96 -22.51 28.21
N LEU A 382 -23.12 -22.16 27.65
CA LEU A 382 -23.61 -20.78 27.61
C LEU A 382 -23.89 -20.21 29.00
N GLU A 383 -24.30 -21.02 29.97
CA GLU A 383 -24.45 -20.61 31.38
C GLU A 383 -23.13 -20.12 32.03
N ARG A 384 -21.98 -20.42 31.42
CA ARG A 384 -20.64 -20.06 31.90
C ARG A 384 -19.98 -18.98 31.05
N VAL A 385 -20.67 -18.45 30.05
CA VAL A 385 -20.18 -17.43 29.12
C VAL A 385 -20.87 -16.09 29.41
N ASP A 386 -20.07 -15.05 29.57
CA ASP A 386 -20.53 -13.66 29.69
C ASP A 386 -19.87 -12.84 28.58
N LEU A 387 -20.62 -12.61 27.48
CA LEU A 387 -20.13 -11.89 26.31
C LEU A 387 -19.95 -10.39 26.59
N ASP A 388 -20.78 -9.81 27.45
CA ASP A 388 -20.72 -8.38 27.77
C ASP A 388 -19.49 -8.07 28.62
N ALA A 389 -19.20 -8.91 29.62
CA ALA A 389 -17.97 -8.80 30.39
C ALA A 389 -16.72 -9.03 29.53
N ALA A 390 -16.77 -10.00 28.61
CA ALA A 390 -15.65 -10.27 27.69
C ALA A 390 -15.41 -9.09 26.73
N ALA A 391 -16.47 -8.50 26.18
CA ALA A 391 -16.41 -7.32 25.32
C ALA A 391 -15.87 -6.09 26.06
N ALA A 392 -16.28 -5.88 27.32
CA ALA A 392 -15.74 -4.81 28.15
C ALA A 392 -14.22 -4.98 28.36
N SER A 393 -13.75 -6.21 28.58
CA SER A 393 -12.32 -6.51 28.74
C SER A 393 -11.53 -6.38 27.43
N ALA A 394 -12.16 -6.69 26.29
CA ALA A 394 -11.55 -6.63 24.96
C ALA A 394 -10.99 -5.25 24.62
N SER A 395 -11.61 -4.17 25.14
CA SER A 395 -11.16 -2.79 24.96
C SER A 395 -9.74 -2.51 25.49
N THR A 396 -9.22 -3.36 26.37
CA THR A 396 -7.87 -3.24 26.95
C THR A 396 -6.78 -3.87 26.09
N TYR A 397 -7.16 -4.64 25.06
CA TYR A 397 -6.23 -5.32 24.16
C TYR A 397 -5.98 -4.48 22.91
N ARG A 398 -4.70 -4.28 22.55
CA ARG A 398 -4.34 -3.62 21.28
C ARG A 398 -4.48 -4.61 20.12
N PRO A 399 -5.05 -4.21 18.97
CA PRO A 399 -5.06 -5.02 17.75
C PRO A 399 -3.65 -5.43 17.33
N MET A 400 -3.43 -6.72 17.06
CA MET A 400 -2.17 -7.26 16.53
C MET A 400 -2.40 -7.95 15.18
N PRO A 401 -1.44 -7.89 14.24
CA PRO A 401 -1.63 -8.36 12.85
C PRO A 401 -1.86 -9.87 12.70
N ASP A 402 -1.41 -10.67 13.66
CA ASP A 402 -1.47 -12.14 13.68
C ASP A 402 -2.53 -12.67 14.67
N MET A 403 -3.31 -11.78 15.25
CA MET A 403 -4.28 -12.14 16.28
C MET A 403 -5.50 -12.79 15.65
N PHE A 404 -5.88 -13.96 16.17
CA PHE A 404 -7.20 -14.48 15.87
C PHE A 404 -8.26 -13.59 16.51
N VAL A 405 -9.28 -13.27 15.74
CA VAL A 405 -10.46 -12.52 16.15
C VAL A 405 -11.65 -13.43 15.99
N TYR A 406 -12.45 -13.56 17.06
CA TYR A 406 -13.61 -14.42 17.12
C TYR A 406 -14.87 -13.57 17.19
N THR A 407 -15.84 -13.85 16.32
CA THR A 407 -17.18 -13.26 16.36
C THR A 407 -18.15 -14.32 16.83
N PHE A 408 -18.80 -14.08 17.97
CA PHE A 408 -19.82 -14.97 18.54
C PHE A 408 -21.21 -14.38 18.32
N GLN A 409 -22.15 -15.20 17.86
CA GLN A 409 -23.56 -14.84 17.79
C GLN A 409 -24.38 -15.95 18.46
N ILE A 410 -25.10 -15.61 19.54
CA ILE A 410 -25.93 -16.54 20.29
C ILE A 410 -27.40 -16.22 20.00
N ALA A 411 -28.11 -17.16 19.40
CA ALA A 411 -29.49 -17.01 18.96
C ALA A 411 -29.69 -15.74 18.11
N ALA A 412 -30.66 -14.89 18.46
CA ALA A 412 -30.97 -13.65 17.77
C ALA A 412 -30.24 -12.42 18.34
N ALA A 413 -29.28 -12.60 19.27
CA ALA A 413 -28.51 -11.49 19.82
C ALA A 413 -27.54 -10.91 18.78
N ASP A 414 -27.12 -9.65 19.00
CA ASP A 414 -26.11 -9.00 18.17
C ASP A 414 -24.75 -9.73 18.28
N PRO A 415 -23.99 -9.84 17.18
CA PRO A 415 -22.70 -10.50 17.20
C PRO A 415 -21.67 -9.69 18.01
N VAL A 416 -20.89 -10.40 18.83
CA VAL A 416 -19.82 -9.81 19.65
C VAL A 416 -18.47 -10.28 19.13
N THR A 417 -17.61 -9.32 18.77
CA THR A 417 -16.28 -9.57 18.23
C THR A 417 -15.22 -9.36 19.30
N LEU A 418 -14.42 -10.40 19.55
CA LEU A 418 -13.40 -10.44 20.60
C LEU A 418 -12.05 -10.87 20.02
N PRO A 419 -10.93 -10.23 20.41
CA PRO A 419 -9.62 -10.79 20.17
C PRO A 419 -9.43 -12.09 20.96
N GLU A 420 -8.62 -13.02 20.46
CA GLU A 420 -8.37 -14.32 21.08
C GLU A 420 -7.97 -14.22 22.57
N GLN A 421 -7.21 -13.19 22.93
CA GLN A 421 -6.71 -12.97 24.28
C GLN A 421 -7.80 -12.51 25.26
N ALA A 422 -8.95 -12.07 24.75
CA ALA A 422 -10.11 -11.72 25.54
C ALA A 422 -11.09 -12.91 25.71
N LEU A 423 -10.81 -14.08 25.13
CA LEU A 423 -11.64 -15.27 25.33
C LEU A 423 -11.44 -15.83 26.73
N THR A 424 -12.54 -15.92 27.48
CA THR A 424 -12.57 -16.71 28.71
C THR A 424 -12.51 -18.21 28.39
N ALA A 425 -12.21 -19.06 29.38
CA ALA A 425 -12.19 -20.51 29.18
C ALA A 425 -13.50 -21.05 28.57
N GLY A 426 -14.66 -20.50 29.00
CA GLY A 426 -15.96 -20.89 28.45
C GLY A 426 -16.15 -20.46 26.98
N LEU A 427 -15.63 -19.31 26.58
CA LEU A 427 -15.66 -18.85 25.18
C LEU A 427 -14.72 -19.66 24.29
N HIS A 428 -13.57 -20.07 24.82
CA HIS A 428 -12.64 -20.95 24.10
C HIS A 428 -13.23 -22.36 23.89
N ASP A 429 -13.87 -22.93 24.92
CA ASP A 429 -14.58 -24.21 24.82
C ASP A 429 -15.74 -24.12 23.80
N LEU A 430 -16.47 -23.00 23.79
CA LEU A 430 -17.56 -22.77 22.85
C LEU A 430 -17.05 -22.62 21.41
N ALA A 431 -15.98 -21.86 21.19
CA ALA A 431 -15.37 -21.70 19.87
C ALA A 431 -14.86 -23.05 19.32
N THR A 432 -14.17 -23.84 20.16
CA THR A 432 -13.67 -25.17 19.79
C THR A 432 -14.81 -26.12 19.44
N LEU A 433 -15.91 -26.08 20.20
CA LEU A 433 -17.08 -26.92 19.93
C LEU A 433 -17.75 -26.58 18.59
N VAL A 434 -17.80 -25.29 18.23
CA VAL A 434 -18.50 -24.81 17.03
C VAL A 434 -17.63 -24.91 15.77
N LEU A 435 -16.33 -24.62 15.88
CA LEU A 435 -15.41 -24.61 14.74
C LEU A 435 -14.76 -25.98 14.49
N GLY A 436 -14.75 -26.87 15.49
CA GLY A 436 -13.97 -28.11 15.47
C GLY A 436 -12.54 -27.90 15.98
N SER A 437 -11.87 -28.98 16.40
CA SER A 437 -10.48 -28.94 16.88
C SER A 437 -9.50 -28.79 15.72
N ASP A 438 -8.62 -27.78 15.76
CA ASP A 438 -7.47 -27.66 14.86
C ASP A 438 -6.50 -28.84 15.10
N GLU A 439 -6.27 -29.68 14.09
CA GLU A 439 -5.10 -30.56 14.09
C GLU A 439 -3.85 -29.70 13.87
N ARG A 440 -2.99 -29.69 14.88
CA ARG A 440 -1.76 -28.88 15.03
C ARG A 440 -0.70 -29.15 13.97
#